data_AF-A0A5E3WQA3-F1
#
_entry.id   AF-A0A5E3WQA3-F1
#
_cell.length_a   1.000
_cell.length_b   1.000
_cell.length_c   1.000
_cell.angle_alpha   90.00
_cell.angle_beta   90.00
_cell.angle_gamma   90.00
#
_symmetry.space_group_name_H-M   'P 1'
#
loop_
_entity.id
_entity.type
_entity.pdbx_description
1 polymer ?
#
loop_
_entity_poly.entity_id
_entity_poly.type
_entity_poly.pdbx_seq_one_letter_code
_entity_poly.pdbx_strand_id
1 'polypeptide(L)'
;MPDGRTGKQPLTLEEIFDGGVEAKNFGRMFALFASPEVLPSGDWELALDLLVACMRFEAKTRFQDGPHRVPCNIVSVITWLKRRERPAVVDSIKRLETHFGDEVACMWQDARGLPADLLVYMHGEGGLSTVVRTLLQWRAVDSNADDWAIIVGDVIAALDVLRERRAGADFSLPLANLLHERDGSSDDRVVNCLSIRASDRARRIPEAEPEPHRILRRGTRVRKMRYMKRGSS
;
A
#
# COMPACT_ATOMS: atom_id res chain seq x y z
N MET A 1 19.87 43.73 -3.04
CA MET A 1 19.47 42.52 -3.78
C MET A 1 20.37 41.38 -3.32
N PRO A 2 19.96 40.51 -2.38
CA PRO A 2 20.71 39.31 -2.07
C PRO A 2 20.12 38.10 -2.80
N ASP A 3 21.01 37.37 -3.50
CA ASP A 3 20.74 36.10 -4.17
C ASP A 3 20.23 35.04 -3.19
N GLY A 4 18.96 34.67 -3.31
CA GLY A 4 18.30 33.60 -2.57
C GLY A 4 18.63 32.21 -3.13
N ARG A 5 19.91 31.83 -3.18
CA ARG A 5 20.28 30.43 -3.41
C ARG A 5 19.95 29.64 -2.15
N THR A 6 18.85 28.90 -2.20
CA THR A 6 18.50 27.86 -1.24
C THR A 6 19.57 26.77 -1.29
N GLY A 7 20.65 26.96 -0.54
CA GLY A 7 21.66 25.94 -0.30
C GLY A 7 20.98 24.75 0.36
N LYS A 8 20.74 23.68 -0.40
CA LYS A 8 20.38 22.39 0.17
C LYS A 8 21.55 21.97 1.06
N GLN A 9 21.34 22.00 2.37
CA GLN A 9 22.32 21.50 3.31
C GLN A 9 22.67 20.05 2.96
N PRO A 10 23.96 19.67 2.94
CA PRO A 10 24.36 18.29 2.75
C PRO A 10 23.82 17.46 3.91
N LEU A 11 23.10 16.38 3.58
CA LEU A 11 22.57 15.42 4.55
C LEU A 11 23.71 14.85 5.39
N THR A 12 23.49 14.81 6.69
CA THR A 12 24.43 14.27 7.67
C THR A 12 24.58 12.76 7.52
N LEU A 13 25.71 12.20 7.97
CA LEU A 13 25.92 10.75 7.98
C LEU A 13 24.89 10.03 8.86
N GLU A 14 24.39 10.66 9.92
CA GLU A 14 23.29 10.13 10.73
C GLU A 14 21.99 10.04 9.94
N GLU A 15 21.64 11.01 9.08
CA GLU A 15 20.47 10.92 8.18
C GLU A 15 20.66 9.92 7.02
N ILE A 16 21.90 9.50 6.76
CA ILE A 16 22.25 8.49 5.73
C ILE A 16 22.25 7.07 6.34
N PHE A 17 22.66 6.93 7.61
CA PHE A 17 22.70 5.65 8.35
C PHE A 17 21.47 5.39 9.22
N ASP A 18 20.67 6.40 9.55
CA ASP A 18 19.29 6.26 9.96
C ASP A 18 18.46 5.98 8.71
N GLY A 19 18.68 4.81 8.10
CA GLY A 19 17.93 4.29 6.97
C GLY A 19 16.47 4.01 7.30
N GLY A 20 15.81 4.89 8.04
CA GLY A 20 14.41 4.94 8.35
C GLY A 20 13.96 3.79 9.23
N VAL A 21 12.93 4.05 10.02
CA VAL A 21 12.02 2.99 10.46
C VAL A 21 11.63 2.09 9.28
N GLU A 22 11.54 2.65 8.07
CA GLU A 22 11.22 1.93 6.83
C GLU A 22 12.25 0.88 6.36
N ALA A 23 13.56 1.10 6.35
CA ALA A 23 14.45 -0.01 5.95
C ALA A 23 14.46 -1.15 6.98
N LYS A 24 14.29 -0.83 8.28
CA LYS A 24 14.08 -1.84 9.32
C LYS A 24 12.77 -2.60 9.08
N ASN A 25 11.74 -1.91 8.61
CA ASN A 25 10.46 -2.51 8.23
C ASN A 25 10.62 -3.47 7.06
N PHE A 26 11.39 -3.11 6.02
CA PHE A 26 11.74 -4.02 4.93
C PHE A 26 12.44 -5.28 5.45
N GLY A 27 13.49 -5.14 6.27
CA GLY A 27 14.20 -6.29 6.83
C GLY A 27 13.27 -7.25 7.59
N ARG A 28 12.28 -6.72 8.32
CA ARG A 28 11.25 -7.52 8.99
C ARG A 28 10.29 -8.20 8.02
N MET A 29 9.87 -7.52 6.95
CA MET A 29 9.02 -8.11 5.92
C MET A 29 9.74 -9.24 5.18
N PHE A 30 11.03 -9.07 4.84
CA PHE A 30 11.85 -10.14 4.27
C PHE A 30 11.90 -11.34 5.22
N ALA A 31 12.23 -11.13 6.50
CA ALA A 31 12.32 -12.22 7.47
C ALA A 31 11.00 -12.98 7.67
N LEU A 32 9.86 -12.29 7.59
CA LEU A 32 8.55 -12.88 7.81
C LEU A 32 8.00 -13.56 6.56
N PHE A 33 7.94 -12.85 5.43
CA PHE A 33 7.24 -13.32 4.23
C PHE A 33 8.14 -14.14 3.29
N ALA A 34 9.47 -13.99 3.35
CA ALA A 34 10.39 -14.91 2.68
C ALA A 34 10.69 -16.14 3.55
N SER A 35 9.67 -16.66 4.25
CA SER A 35 9.75 -17.86 5.08
C SER A 35 8.65 -18.84 4.66
N PRO A 36 8.95 -20.15 4.56
CA PRO A 36 7.98 -21.19 4.23
C PRO A 36 6.93 -21.39 5.34
N GLU A 37 7.12 -20.78 6.51
CA GLU A 37 6.14 -20.77 7.60
C GLU A 37 4.94 -19.86 7.31
N VAL A 38 5.11 -18.86 6.43
CA VAL A 38 4.09 -17.85 6.13
C VAL A 38 3.54 -18.01 4.72
N LEU A 39 4.41 -18.31 3.75
CA LEU A 39 4.01 -18.50 2.35
C LEU A 39 4.29 -19.93 1.89
N PRO A 40 3.48 -20.48 0.96
CA PRO A 40 3.81 -21.75 0.32
C PRO A 40 5.19 -21.71 -0.34
N SER A 41 5.95 -22.81 -0.27
CA SER A 41 7.34 -22.85 -0.76
C SER A 41 7.47 -22.47 -2.24
N GLY A 42 6.46 -22.76 -3.06
CA GLY A 42 6.44 -22.39 -4.48
C GLY A 42 6.29 -20.89 -4.76
N ASP A 43 5.87 -20.11 -3.76
CA ASP A 43 5.62 -18.67 -3.92
C ASP A 43 6.71 -17.79 -3.31
N TRP A 44 7.70 -18.39 -2.63
CA TRP A 44 8.79 -17.65 -1.99
C TRP A 44 9.48 -16.75 -3.01
N GLU A 45 9.96 -17.32 -4.12
CA GLU A 45 10.80 -16.60 -5.09
C GLU A 45 10.07 -15.36 -5.60
N LEU A 46 8.79 -15.50 -5.92
CA LEU A 46 7.96 -14.40 -6.38
C LEU A 46 7.71 -13.35 -5.29
N ALA A 47 7.50 -13.76 -4.04
CA ALA A 47 7.41 -12.84 -2.90
C ALA A 47 8.73 -12.08 -2.66
N LEU A 48 9.86 -12.75 -2.83
CA LEU A 48 11.19 -12.14 -2.73
C LEU A 48 11.40 -11.11 -3.84
N ASP A 49 11.06 -11.45 -5.08
CA ASP A 49 11.15 -10.54 -6.22
C ASP A 49 10.27 -9.29 -6.01
N LEU A 50 9.05 -9.47 -5.49
CA LEU A 50 8.17 -8.37 -5.10
C LEU A 50 8.81 -7.45 -4.06
N LEU A 51 9.37 -8.03 -2.99
CA LEU A 51 10.03 -7.26 -1.93
C LEU A 51 11.28 -6.54 -2.45
N VAL A 52 12.08 -7.17 -3.32
CA VAL A 52 13.26 -6.56 -3.93
C VAL A 52 12.88 -5.42 -4.87
N ALA A 53 11.85 -5.60 -5.71
CA ALA A 53 11.34 -4.55 -6.58
C ALA A 53 10.87 -3.34 -5.78
N CYS A 54 10.12 -3.58 -4.69
CA CYS A 54 9.66 -2.52 -3.80
C CYS A 54 10.82 -1.81 -3.11
N MET A 55 11.80 -2.56 -2.57
CA MET A 55 13.00 -1.99 -1.96
C MET A 55 13.78 -1.12 -2.95
N ARG A 56 13.93 -1.55 -4.21
CA ARG A 56 14.62 -0.77 -5.26
C ARG A 56 13.86 0.49 -5.64
N PHE A 57 12.53 0.46 -5.61
CA PHE A 57 11.69 1.64 -5.81
C PHE A 57 11.89 2.64 -4.66
N GLU A 58 11.78 2.19 -3.41
CA GLU A 58 11.93 3.02 -2.19
C GLU A 58 13.36 3.55 -1.98
N ALA A 59 14.38 2.81 -2.41
CA ALA A 59 15.78 3.23 -2.28
C ALA A 59 16.07 4.56 -3.01
N LYS A 60 15.32 4.89 -4.07
CA LYS A 60 15.48 6.15 -4.81
C LYS A 60 15.14 7.38 -3.98
N THR A 61 14.21 7.22 -3.06
CA THR A 61 13.73 8.28 -2.16
C THR A 61 14.36 8.16 -0.78
N ARG A 62 15.36 7.26 -0.63
CA ARG A 62 16.02 6.93 0.63
C ARG A 62 15.03 6.52 1.73
N PHE A 63 13.96 5.81 1.34
CA PHE A 63 12.93 5.34 2.25
C PHE A 63 12.22 6.48 3.03
N GLN A 64 12.16 7.68 2.46
CA GLN A 64 11.38 8.78 3.01
C GLN A 64 9.90 8.63 2.66
N ASP A 65 9.01 9.27 3.41
CA ASP A 65 7.59 9.33 3.05
C ASP A 65 7.32 10.30 1.90
N GLY A 66 6.50 9.87 0.95
CA GLY A 66 6.04 10.69 -0.16
C GLY A 66 4.89 11.63 0.23
N PRO A 67 4.64 12.68 -0.56
CA PRO A 67 3.52 13.59 -0.32
C PRO A 67 2.15 12.96 -0.59
N HIS A 68 2.10 11.86 -1.34
CA HIS A 68 0.86 11.20 -1.75
C HIS A 68 0.76 9.79 -1.17
N ARG A 69 -0.48 9.37 -0.92
CA ARG A 69 -0.81 8.03 -0.45
C ARG A 69 -1.49 7.24 -1.56
N VAL A 70 -1.26 5.93 -1.57
CA VAL A 70 -2.01 5.03 -2.45
C VAL A 70 -3.49 5.03 -2.06
N PRO A 71 -4.42 4.96 -3.03
CA PRO A 71 -5.84 4.72 -2.72
C PRO A 71 -5.97 3.45 -1.88
N CYS A 72 -6.66 3.55 -0.74
CA CYS A 72 -6.83 2.42 0.16
C CYS A 72 -8.14 2.57 0.93
N ASN A 73 -9.14 1.76 0.55
CA ASN A 73 -10.44 1.71 1.22
C ASN A 73 -10.61 0.46 2.11
N ILE A 74 -9.54 -0.30 2.30
CA ILE A 74 -9.52 -1.54 3.09
C ILE A 74 -9.38 -1.17 4.58
N VAL A 75 -10.40 -1.45 5.39
CA VAL A 75 -10.50 -1.02 6.79
C VAL A 75 -9.39 -1.64 7.64
N SER A 76 -9.10 -2.92 7.43
CA SER A 76 -8.01 -3.62 8.11
C SER A 76 -6.67 -2.93 7.84
N VAL A 77 -6.39 -2.57 6.59
CA VAL A 77 -5.16 -1.90 6.15
C VAL A 77 -5.04 -0.48 6.71
N ILE A 78 -6.11 0.30 6.69
CA ILE A 78 -6.17 1.63 7.33
C ILE A 78 -5.88 1.53 8.82
N THR A 79 -6.34 0.46 9.47
CA THR A 79 -6.05 0.21 10.88
C THR A 79 -4.58 -0.15 11.10
N TRP A 80 -3.95 -0.90 10.18
CA TRP A 80 -2.52 -1.23 10.25
C TRP A 80 -1.64 0.00 10.13
N LEU A 81 -1.97 0.91 9.23
CA LEU A 81 -1.28 2.19 9.03
C LEU A 81 -1.18 3.05 10.31
N LYS A 82 -1.92 2.71 11.37
CA LYS A 82 -1.89 3.38 12.68
C LYS A 82 -1.10 2.62 13.75
N ARG A 83 -0.60 1.41 13.46
CA ARG A 83 0.11 0.53 14.42
C ARG A 83 1.63 0.68 14.28
N ARG A 84 2.36 0.78 15.41
CA ARG A 84 3.84 0.87 15.43
C ARG A 84 4.57 -0.39 14.95
N GLU A 85 3.99 -1.58 15.11
CA GLU A 85 4.63 -2.86 14.79
C GLU A 85 4.24 -3.41 13.41
N ARG A 86 3.80 -2.52 12.50
CA ARG A 86 3.28 -2.84 11.16
C ARG A 86 3.98 -4.05 10.49
N PRO A 87 5.28 -4.06 10.21
CA PRO A 87 5.86 -4.89 9.15
C PRO A 87 6.11 -6.36 9.54
N ALA A 88 5.80 -6.75 10.78
CA ALA A 88 6.22 -8.03 11.34
C ALA A 88 5.05 -8.95 11.74
N VAL A 89 3.83 -8.69 11.24
CA VAL A 89 2.64 -9.45 11.63
C VAL A 89 1.83 -9.85 10.42
N VAL A 90 1.53 -11.14 10.34
CA VAL A 90 0.43 -11.69 9.55
C VAL A 90 -0.84 -11.57 10.39
N ASP A 91 -1.75 -10.69 10.00
CA ASP A 91 -3.04 -10.58 10.70
C ASP A 91 -3.89 -11.83 10.47
N SER A 92 -4.56 -12.32 11.51
CA SER A 92 -5.47 -13.46 11.41
C SER A 92 -6.66 -13.14 10.51
N ILE A 93 -7.18 -14.12 9.76
CA ILE A 93 -8.36 -13.99 8.89
C ILE A 93 -9.54 -13.25 9.56
N LYS A 94 -9.78 -13.49 10.86
CA LYS A 94 -10.86 -12.84 11.64
C LYS A 94 -10.75 -11.31 11.76
N ARG A 95 -9.56 -10.74 11.49
CA ARG A 95 -9.28 -9.29 11.54
C ARG A 95 -9.31 -8.65 10.16
N LEU A 96 -9.51 -9.44 9.12
CA LEU A 96 -9.57 -9.01 7.73
C LEU A 96 -11.02 -8.97 7.26
N GLU A 97 -11.22 -8.29 6.14
CA GLU A 97 -12.44 -8.35 5.36
C GLU A 97 -12.66 -9.80 4.88
N THR A 98 -13.92 -10.27 4.87
CA THR A 98 -14.30 -11.64 4.45
C THR A 98 -13.77 -12.00 3.06
N HIS A 99 -13.63 -11.00 2.19
CA HIS A 99 -13.12 -11.14 0.82
C HIS A 99 -11.88 -10.27 0.61
N PHE A 100 -10.91 -10.40 1.52
CA PHE A 100 -9.70 -9.58 1.53
C PHE A 100 -8.96 -9.55 0.17
N GLY A 101 -8.87 -10.68 -0.53
CA GLY A 101 -8.23 -10.73 -1.86
C GLY A 101 -8.89 -9.84 -2.91
N ASP A 102 -10.23 -9.75 -2.91
CA ASP A 102 -10.95 -8.89 -3.86
C ASP A 102 -10.69 -7.41 -3.55
N GLU A 103 -10.66 -7.03 -2.27
CA GLU A 103 -10.32 -5.68 -1.85
C GLU A 103 -8.89 -5.29 -2.25
N VAL A 104 -7.93 -6.22 -2.12
CA VAL A 104 -6.54 -6.01 -2.54
C VAL A 104 -6.41 -5.89 -4.06
N ALA A 105 -7.13 -6.71 -4.81
CA ALA A 105 -7.17 -6.61 -6.27
C ALA A 105 -7.76 -5.25 -6.72
N CYS A 106 -8.86 -4.79 -6.11
CA CYS A 106 -9.43 -3.48 -6.39
C CYS A 106 -8.47 -2.34 -6.00
N MET A 107 -7.80 -2.44 -4.85
CA MET A 107 -6.77 -1.46 -4.45
C MET A 107 -5.67 -1.35 -5.51
N TRP A 108 -5.21 -2.47 -6.06
CA TRP A 108 -4.20 -2.46 -7.11
C TRP A 108 -4.75 -1.89 -8.43
N GLN A 109 -5.96 -2.28 -8.83
CA GLN A 109 -6.62 -1.76 -10.01
C GLN A 109 -6.78 -0.23 -9.96
N ASP A 110 -7.21 0.31 -8.81
CA ASP A 110 -7.33 1.75 -8.58
C ASP A 110 -5.97 2.45 -8.70
N ALA A 111 -4.93 1.91 -8.06
CA ALA A 111 -3.57 2.45 -8.16
C ALA A 111 -3.06 2.45 -9.61
N ARG A 112 -3.27 1.36 -10.34
CA ARG A 112 -2.87 1.18 -11.74
C ARG A 112 -3.57 2.14 -12.71
N GLY A 113 -4.79 2.57 -12.35
CA GLY A 113 -5.55 3.57 -13.10
C GLY A 113 -5.06 5.00 -12.89
N LEU A 114 -4.18 5.27 -11.92
CA LEU A 114 -3.63 6.60 -11.69
C LEU A 114 -2.50 6.93 -12.68
N PRO A 115 -2.28 8.24 -12.96
CA PRO A 115 -1.11 8.71 -13.69
C PRO A 115 0.20 8.22 -13.10
N ALA A 116 1.11 7.72 -13.95
CA ALA A 116 2.37 7.15 -13.50
C ALA A 116 3.28 8.19 -12.82
N ASP A 117 3.23 9.45 -13.25
CA ASP A 117 3.97 10.55 -12.64
C ASP A 117 3.58 10.77 -11.17
N LEU A 118 2.29 10.65 -10.85
CA LEU A 118 1.75 10.72 -9.49
C LEU A 118 2.21 9.53 -8.65
N LEU A 119 2.15 8.32 -9.19
CA LEU A 119 2.53 7.09 -8.49
C LEU A 119 3.99 7.06 -8.06
N VAL A 120 4.89 7.69 -8.84
CA VAL A 120 6.30 7.79 -8.44
C VAL A 120 6.49 8.57 -7.13
N TYR A 121 5.55 9.45 -6.78
CA TYR A 121 5.56 10.20 -5.52
C TYR A 121 4.79 9.50 -4.39
N MET A 122 4.27 8.29 -4.62
CA MET A 122 3.61 7.46 -3.60
C MET A 122 4.59 6.45 -2.99
N HIS A 123 5.59 6.94 -2.28
CA HIS A 123 6.61 6.14 -1.61
C HIS A 123 6.49 6.24 -0.08
N GLY A 124 7.17 5.36 0.65
CA GLY A 124 7.13 5.28 2.12
C GLY A 124 5.91 4.56 2.68
N GLU A 125 5.58 4.82 3.94
CA GLU A 125 4.66 3.98 4.74
C GLU A 125 3.24 3.95 4.15
N GLY A 126 2.76 5.07 3.62
CA GLY A 126 1.44 5.20 2.98
C GLY A 126 1.44 5.00 1.47
N GLY A 127 2.59 4.67 0.89
CA GLY A 127 2.79 4.57 -0.56
C GLY A 127 2.54 3.17 -1.12
N LEU A 128 3.21 2.86 -2.23
CA LEU A 128 3.13 1.57 -2.94
C LEU A 128 3.64 0.39 -2.09
N SER A 129 4.47 0.63 -1.08
CA SER A 129 4.82 -0.38 -0.06
C SER A 129 3.59 -0.99 0.62
N THR A 130 2.50 -0.22 0.74
CA THR A 130 1.24 -0.72 1.31
C THR A 130 0.60 -1.76 0.38
N VAL A 131 0.62 -1.57 -0.95
CA VAL A 131 0.13 -2.55 -1.92
C VAL A 131 0.93 -3.85 -1.83
N VAL A 132 2.26 -3.72 -1.82
CA VAL A 132 3.17 -4.86 -1.71
C VAL A 132 2.86 -5.69 -0.47
N ARG A 133 2.70 -5.01 0.66
CA ARG A 133 2.38 -5.69 1.91
C ARG A 133 1.00 -6.32 1.90
N THR A 134 -0.02 -5.67 1.35
CA THR A 134 -1.38 -6.24 1.31
C THR A 134 -1.42 -7.50 0.44
N LEU A 135 -0.65 -7.55 -0.66
CA LEU A 135 -0.49 -8.75 -1.47
C LEU A 135 0.15 -9.90 -0.70
N LEU A 136 1.22 -9.64 0.04
CA LEU A 136 1.89 -10.65 0.88
C LEU A 136 0.96 -11.17 1.98
N GLN A 137 0.22 -10.26 2.62
CA GLN A 137 -0.78 -10.61 3.63
C GLN A 137 -1.92 -11.43 3.03
N TRP A 138 -2.39 -11.10 1.82
CA TRP A 138 -3.43 -11.87 1.12
C TRP A 138 -2.96 -13.30 0.89
N ARG A 139 -1.75 -13.49 0.36
CA ARG A 139 -1.24 -14.85 0.13
C ARG A 139 -1.10 -15.67 1.40
N ALA A 140 -0.66 -15.05 2.48
CA ALA A 140 -0.51 -15.70 3.78
C ALA A 140 -1.85 -16.19 4.37
N VAL A 141 -2.98 -15.57 4.01
CA VAL A 141 -4.31 -15.95 4.50
C VAL A 141 -5.13 -16.77 3.51
N ASP A 142 -4.78 -16.71 2.23
CA ASP A 142 -5.42 -17.45 1.14
C ASP A 142 -4.35 -18.05 0.21
N SER A 143 -3.85 -19.21 0.61
CA SER A 143 -2.82 -19.96 -0.12
C SER A 143 -3.31 -20.64 -1.39
N ASN A 144 -4.58 -20.49 -1.76
CA ASN A 144 -5.16 -21.08 -2.98
C ASN A 144 -5.59 -20.02 -4.00
N ALA A 145 -5.25 -18.75 -3.79
CA ALA A 145 -5.50 -17.69 -4.75
C ALA A 145 -4.61 -17.83 -6.00
N ASP A 146 -5.11 -18.51 -7.04
CA ASP A 146 -4.37 -18.80 -8.28
C ASP A 146 -3.99 -17.53 -9.08
N ASP A 147 -4.77 -16.47 -8.96
CA ASP A 147 -4.54 -15.18 -9.62
C ASP A 147 -3.55 -14.28 -8.88
N TRP A 148 -3.17 -14.63 -7.65
CA TRP A 148 -2.21 -13.85 -6.85
C TRP A 148 -0.88 -13.67 -7.58
N ALA A 149 -0.32 -14.75 -8.14
CA ALA A 149 0.97 -14.70 -8.82
C ALA A 149 0.94 -13.78 -10.06
N ILE A 150 -0.18 -13.74 -10.76
CA ILE A 150 -0.39 -12.87 -11.93
C ILE A 150 -0.39 -11.40 -11.49
N ILE A 151 -1.14 -11.07 -10.43
CA ILE A 151 -1.22 -9.70 -9.90
C ILE A 151 0.13 -9.25 -9.33
N VAL A 152 0.85 -10.13 -8.62
CA VAL A 152 2.18 -9.81 -8.11
C VAL A 152 3.18 -9.54 -9.22
N GLY A 153 3.15 -10.33 -10.31
CA GLY A 153 3.97 -10.08 -11.49
C GLY A 153 3.75 -8.69 -12.09
N ASP A 154 2.48 -8.25 -12.18
CA ASP A 154 2.13 -6.90 -12.65
C ASP A 154 2.67 -5.81 -11.72
N VAL A 155 2.58 -6.01 -10.40
CA VAL A 155 3.10 -5.05 -9.41
C VAL A 155 4.62 -4.96 -9.47
N ILE A 156 5.33 -6.07 -9.67
CA ILE A 156 6.78 -6.08 -9.90
C ILE A 156 7.12 -5.27 -11.15
N ALA A 157 6.43 -5.55 -12.27
CA ALA A 157 6.64 -4.84 -13.52
C ALA A 157 6.36 -3.34 -13.38
N ALA A 158 5.31 -2.96 -12.65
CA ALA A 158 4.97 -1.59 -12.34
C ALA A 158 6.04 -0.87 -11.53
N LEU A 159 6.51 -1.47 -10.44
CA LEU A 159 7.56 -0.91 -9.60
C LEU A 159 8.83 -0.67 -10.43
N ASP A 160 9.17 -1.60 -11.33
CA ASP A 160 10.29 -1.41 -12.25
C ASP A 160 10.06 -0.30 -13.29
N VAL A 161 8.86 -0.19 -13.88
CA VAL A 161 8.52 0.90 -14.81
C VAL A 161 8.64 2.26 -14.12
N LEU A 162 8.00 2.40 -12.95
CA LEU A 162 8.02 3.62 -12.15
C LEU A 162 9.43 3.98 -11.70
N ARG A 163 10.24 2.97 -11.37
CA ARG A 163 11.65 3.13 -11.06
C ARG A 163 12.42 3.59 -12.29
N GLU A 164 12.37 2.89 -13.41
CA GLU A 164 13.24 3.16 -14.56
C GLU A 164 13.00 4.52 -15.19
N ARG A 165 11.75 5.00 -15.22
CA ARG A 165 11.35 6.23 -15.94
C ARG A 165 12.00 6.29 -17.33
N ARG A 166 11.70 5.29 -18.15
CA ARG A 166 12.28 5.13 -19.49
C ARG A 166 12.13 6.41 -20.30
N ALA A 167 13.21 6.81 -20.97
CA ALA A 167 13.19 8.00 -21.82
C ALA A 167 12.15 7.83 -22.94
N GLY A 168 11.28 8.82 -23.10
CA GLY A 168 10.22 8.83 -24.12
C GLY A 168 8.88 8.22 -23.68
N ALA A 169 8.79 7.60 -22.51
CA ALA A 169 7.51 7.17 -21.96
C ALA A 169 6.71 8.37 -21.43
N ASP A 170 5.41 8.42 -21.74
CA ASP A 170 4.51 9.47 -21.24
C ASP A 170 3.95 9.10 -19.86
N PHE A 171 4.56 9.64 -18.81
CA PHE A 171 4.16 9.38 -17.43
C PHE A 171 2.88 10.12 -17.01
N SER A 172 2.33 11.00 -17.85
CA SER A 172 1.02 11.60 -17.57
C SER A 172 -0.14 10.61 -17.81
N LEU A 173 0.13 9.53 -18.55
CA LEU A 173 -0.84 8.45 -18.77
C LEU A 173 -0.98 7.55 -17.54
N PRO A 174 -2.11 6.84 -17.42
CA PRO A 174 -2.28 5.79 -16.43
C PRO A 174 -1.15 4.76 -16.50
N LEU A 175 -0.71 4.26 -15.34
CA LEU A 175 0.31 3.21 -15.26
C LEU A 175 -0.08 1.96 -16.08
N ALA A 176 -1.37 1.64 -16.15
CA ALA A 176 -1.89 0.57 -16.99
C ALA A 176 -1.38 0.65 -18.45
N ASN A 177 -1.36 1.85 -19.03
CA ASN A 177 -0.92 2.05 -20.41
C ASN A 177 0.57 1.73 -20.59
N LEU A 178 1.41 2.17 -19.63
CA LEU A 178 2.85 1.89 -19.67
C LEU A 178 3.16 0.39 -19.49
N LEU A 179 2.32 -0.32 -18.73
CA LEU A 179 2.44 -1.77 -18.58
C LEU A 179 2.01 -2.51 -19.84
N HIS A 180 0.92 -2.08 -20.47
CA HIS A 180 0.49 -2.61 -21.76
C HIS A 180 1.54 -2.42 -22.85
N GLU A 181 2.16 -1.25 -22.93
CA GLU A 181 3.25 -0.97 -23.89
C GLU A 181 4.49 -1.85 -23.64
N ARG A 182 4.74 -2.24 -22.39
CA ARG A 182 5.87 -3.10 -22.01
C ARG A 182 5.62 -4.57 -22.36
N ASP A 183 4.44 -5.09 -22.05
CA ASP A 183 4.03 -6.47 -22.33
C ASP A 183 2.50 -6.60 -22.36
N GLY A 184 1.90 -6.31 -23.52
CA GLY A 184 0.45 -6.36 -23.71
C GLY A 184 -0.17 -7.73 -23.45
N SER A 185 0.58 -8.82 -23.70
CA SER A 185 0.07 -10.19 -23.50
C SER A 185 -0.07 -10.55 -22.02
N SER A 186 0.88 -10.11 -21.19
CA SER A 186 0.78 -10.25 -19.74
C SER A 186 -0.27 -9.30 -19.17
N ASP A 187 -0.36 -8.07 -19.71
CA ASP A 187 -1.34 -7.07 -19.30
C ASP A 187 -2.78 -7.57 -19.45
N ASP A 188 -3.15 -8.15 -20.60
CA ASP A 188 -4.51 -8.65 -20.84
C ASP A 188 -4.93 -9.69 -19.79
N ARG A 189 -4.00 -10.57 -19.38
CA ARG A 189 -4.27 -11.59 -18.34
C ARG A 189 -4.51 -10.94 -16.99
N VAL A 190 -3.72 -9.93 -16.62
CA VAL A 190 -3.87 -9.20 -15.37
C VAL A 190 -5.18 -8.42 -15.37
N VAL A 191 -5.50 -7.70 -16.44
CA VAL A 191 -6.74 -6.95 -16.58
C VAL A 191 -7.96 -7.86 -16.41
N ASN A 192 -7.93 -9.05 -17.01
CA ASN A 192 -8.97 -10.05 -16.81
C ASN A 192 -9.09 -10.49 -15.34
N CYS A 193 -7.98 -10.83 -14.67
CA CYS A 193 -7.98 -11.21 -13.25
C CYS A 193 -8.55 -10.10 -12.35
N LEU A 194 -8.10 -8.86 -12.54
CA LEU A 194 -8.57 -7.71 -11.76
C LEU A 194 -10.07 -7.43 -12.02
N SER A 195 -10.51 -7.51 -13.28
CA SER A 195 -11.91 -7.30 -13.65
C SER A 195 -12.85 -8.35 -13.03
N ILE A 196 -12.44 -9.62 -13.01
CA ILE A 196 -13.19 -10.70 -12.35
C ILE A 196 -13.33 -10.41 -10.85
N ARG A 197 -12.23 -10.06 -10.18
CA ARG A 197 -12.21 -9.73 -8.73
C ARG A 197 -13.05 -8.51 -8.40
N ALA A 198 -12.97 -7.46 -9.21
CA ALA A 198 -13.78 -6.26 -9.04
C ALA A 198 -15.29 -6.54 -9.21
N SER A 199 -15.65 -7.36 -10.18
CA SER A 199 -17.03 -7.80 -10.39
C SER A 199 -17.54 -8.66 -9.22
N ASP A 200 -16.70 -9.55 -8.70
CA ASP A 200 -16.98 -10.36 -7.52
C ASP A 200 -17.19 -9.50 -6.28
N ARG A 201 -16.34 -8.48 -6.07
CA ARG A 201 -16.49 -7.49 -5.01
C ARG A 201 -17.83 -6.77 -5.11
N ALA A 202 -18.17 -6.23 -6.29
CA ALA A 202 -19.42 -5.49 -6.51
C ALA A 202 -20.67 -6.36 -6.26
N ARG A 203 -20.60 -7.66 -6.55
CA ARG A 203 -21.66 -8.62 -6.26
C ARG A 203 -21.83 -8.91 -4.77
N ARG A 204 -20.73 -8.95 -4.01
CA ARG A 204 -20.70 -9.34 -2.59
C ARG A 204 -20.93 -8.16 -1.65
N ILE A 205 -20.49 -6.99 -2.06
CA ILE A 205 -20.63 -5.72 -1.35
C ILE A 205 -21.38 -4.81 -2.32
N PRO A 206 -22.72 -4.83 -2.32
CA PRO A 206 -23.47 -3.80 -3.02
C PRO A 206 -22.97 -2.47 -2.49
N GLU A 207 -22.61 -1.54 -3.36
CA GLU A 207 -22.28 -0.19 -2.96
C GLU A 207 -23.39 0.28 -2.03
N ALA A 208 -23.06 0.48 -0.75
CA ALA A 208 -23.97 1.14 0.15
C ALA A 208 -24.29 2.48 -0.52
N GLU A 209 -25.57 2.73 -0.84
CA GLU A 209 -26.00 4.03 -1.32
C GLU A 209 -25.30 5.09 -0.48
N PRO A 210 -24.71 6.13 -1.09
CA PRO A 210 -23.97 7.14 -0.35
C PRO A 210 -24.88 7.65 0.75
N GLU A 211 -24.59 7.27 2.02
CA GLU A 211 -25.42 7.73 3.13
C GLU A 211 -25.45 9.26 3.04
N PRO A 212 -26.65 9.88 2.92
CA PRO A 212 -26.75 11.32 2.79
C PRO A 212 -26.04 11.90 3.99
N HIS A 213 -24.97 12.66 3.73
CA HIS A 213 -24.05 13.23 4.70
C HIS A 213 -24.73 13.42 6.06
N ARG A 214 -24.54 12.46 6.98
CA ARG A 214 -24.89 12.69 8.37
C ARG A 214 -23.95 13.78 8.84
N ILE A 215 -24.47 15.01 8.80
CA ILE A 215 -23.89 16.17 9.46
C ILE A 215 -23.61 15.70 10.88
N LEU A 216 -22.33 15.43 11.17
CA LEU A 216 -21.82 15.23 12.51
C LEU A 216 -22.12 16.51 13.28
N ARG A 217 -23.31 16.57 13.90
CA ARG A 217 -23.61 17.55 14.93
C ARG A 217 -22.56 17.33 16.00
N ARG A 218 -21.58 18.24 16.06
CA ARG A 218 -20.56 18.30 17.12
C ARG A 218 -21.27 18.11 18.45
N GLY A 219 -21.02 16.97 19.08
CA GLY A 219 -21.53 16.68 20.40
C GLY A 219 -21.08 17.76 21.36
N THR A 220 -22.03 18.48 21.93
CA THR A 220 -21.82 19.39 23.05
C THR A 220 -21.16 18.58 24.17
N ARG A 221 -19.91 18.89 24.52
CA ARG A 221 -19.25 18.32 25.70
C ARG A 221 -20.07 18.68 26.93
N VAL A 222 -20.84 17.72 27.44
CA VAL A 222 -21.46 17.83 28.76
C VAL A 222 -20.34 17.66 29.79
N ARG A 223 -19.87 18.77 30.36
CA ARG A 223 -19.03 18.77 31.56
C ARG A 223 -19.85 18.12 32.70
N LYS A 224 -19.43 16.94 33.16
CA LYS A 224 -19.88 16.41 34.46
C LYS A 224 -19.41 17.38 35.56
N MET A 225 -20.31 18.21 36.07
CA MET A 225 -20.10 18.93 37.33
C MET A 225 -20.03 17.90 38.46
N ARG A 226 -18.88 17.81 39.13
CA ARG A 226 -18.75 17.13 40.42
C ARG A 226 -19.49 17.97 41.47
N TYR A 227 -20.59 17.45 42.00
CA TYR A 227 -21.16 17.95 43.26
C TYR A 227 -20.19 17.61 44.40
N MET A 228 -19.53 18.62 44.95
CA MET A 228 -18.92 18.52 46.28
C MET A 228 -20.04 18.52 47.31
N LYS A 229 -20.30 17.35 47.92
CA LYS A 229 -20.98 17.28 49.22
C LYS A 229 -20.09 17.99 50.24
N ARG A 230 -20.47 19.19 50.69
CA ARG A 230 -19.99 19.71 51.98
C ARG A 230 -20.82 19.05 53.06
N GLY A 231 -20.14 18.27 53.89
CA GLY A 231 -20.70 17.65 55.07
C GLY A 231 -21.10 18.71 56.10
N SER A 232 -22.16 18.37 56.80
CA SER A 232 -22.68 18.99 58.00
C SER A 232 -21.65 18.92 59.13
N SER A 233 -21.51 20.02 59.85
CA SER A 233 -21.24 20.05 61.29
C SER A 233 -21.86 21.34 61.81
#